data_AF-A0A9N9X721-F1
#
_entry.id   AF-A0A9N9X721-F1
#
_cell.length_a   1.000
_cell.length_b   1.000
_cell.length_c   1.000
_cell.angle_alpha   90.00
_cell.angle_beta   90.00
_cell.angle_gamma   90.00
#
_symmetry.space_group_name_H-M   'P 1'
#
loop_
_entity.id
_entity.type
_entity.pdbx_description
1 polymer ?
#
loop_
_entity_poly.entity_id
_entity_poly.type
_entity_poly.pdbx_seq_one_letter_code
_entity_poly.pdbx_strand_id
1 'polypeptide(L)'
;MIVLQTVFFFLNTVTDIKETATAVNFTLMKLISLKADTEENIRPTAVCDDKMPNELDLHSVLDVLNQYLMHNSIQTKVAVLKWIHDLYTKLPNKMGEYFDILFPALQRTLSDESDQVVQQCLVVIAEVISSPGPEEVNNRGANSYYNKFMVSLLFLFNNEKRLLDERGSFIIRQLCVLLNAEEIYKTLAQILRKESNLKFASLMVEHLNMILLTSSELYEMRNKLKDLITEDSKALFCCLYETWCHNPVATVSLCLLTQSYSHVCDLIKIFGNLEVTVEFLIEIDKLVQLIESPIFAYLRLELLEVPCNQNLVRALYGLLMLLPQTDAFTTLRTRLSCIPSLQLNCDDNKKNQKEIVPSKYCKLPTVVKPFC
;
A
#
# COMPACT_ATOMS: atom_id res chain seq x y z
N MET A 1 13.77 -42.17 13.10
CA MET A 1 14.92 -42.68 13.88
C MET A 1 16.23 -41.95 13.58
N ILE A 2 16.56 -41.65 12.32
CA ILE A 2 17.79 -40.91 11.96
C ILE A 2 17.78 -39.46 12.48
N VAL A 3 16.63 -38.77 12.52
CA VAL A 3 16.53 -37.40 13.07
C VAL A 3 16.86 -37.39 14.57
N LEU A 4 16.31 -38.33 15.34
CA LEU A 4 16.64 -38.53 16.75
C LEU A 4 18.10 -38.94 16.96
N GLN A 5 18.67 -39.77 16.07
CA GLN A 5 20.05 -40.21 16.17
C GLN A 5 21.06 -39.13 15.77
N THR A 6 20.68 -38.22 14.87
CA THR A 6 21.46 -37.03 14.50
C THR A 6 21.42 -36.00 15.61
N VAL A 7 20.24 -35.78 16.21
CA VAL A 7 20.08 -34.91 17.40
C VAL A 7 20.86 -35.47 18.59
N PHE A 8 20.83 -36.78 18.82
CA PHE A 8 21.53 -37.42 19.94
C PHE A 8 23.06 -37.49 19.75
N PHE A 9 23.55 -37.65 18.51
CA PHE A 9 24.98 -37.62 18.22
C PHE A 9 25.58 -36.21 18.41
N PHE A 10 24.83 -35.16 18.06
CA PHE A 10 25.28 -33.77 18.22
C PHE A 10 25.11 -33.19 19.64
N LEU A 11 24.23 -33.77 20.47
CA LEU A 11 24.08 -33.40 21.88
C LEU A 11 25.34 -33.68 22.73
N ASN A 12 26.24 -34.56 22.26
CA ASN A 12 27.49 -34.89 22.97
C ASN A 12 28.65 -33.92 22.66
N THR A 13 28.49 -32.96 21.75
CA THR A 13 29.49 -31.94 21.45
C THR A 13 28.94 -30.56 21.79
N VAL A 14 28.91 -30.26 23.08
CA VAL A 14 28.56 -28.94 23.63
C VAL A 14 29.68 -27.97 23.28
N THR A 15 29.67 -27.39 22.07
CA THR A 15 30.55 -26.25 21.74
C THR A 15 29.88 -25.07 21.05
N ASP A 16 28.69 -25.20 20.46
CA ASP A 16 27.84 -24.02 20.27
C ASP A 16 26.38 -24.45 20.03
N ILE A 17 25.48 -24.12 20.95
CA ILE A 17 24.03 -24.35 20.81
C ILE A 17 23.52 -23.63 19.55
N LYS A 18 24.15 -22.50 19.18
CA LYS A 18 23.81 -21.75 18.00
C LYS A 18 24.22 -22.47 16.71
N GLU A 19 25.46 -23.00 16.64
CA GLU A 19 25.93 -23.72 15.46
C GLU A 19 25.15 -25.02 15.25
N THR A 20 24.88 -25.76 16.33
CA THR A 20 24.05 -26.97 16.29
C THR A 20 22.62 -26.64 15.84
N ALA A 21 21.99 -25.58 16.36
CA ALA A 21 20.68 -25.13 15.89
C ALA A 21 20.70 -24.74 14.40
N THR A 22 21.74 -24.05 13.93
CA THR A 22 21.86 -23.71 12.50
C THR A 22 22.07 -24.92 11.60
N ALA A 23 22.86 -25.92 12.03
CA ALA A 23 23.08 -27.14 11.27
C ALA A 23 21.81 -28.02 11.21
N VAL A 24 21.07 -28.11 12.32
CA VAL A 24 19.78 -28.80 12.37
C VAL A 24 18.76 -28.10 11.47
N ASN A 25 18.70 -26.77 11.53
CA ASN A 25 17.84 -25.96 10.68
C ASN A 25 18.13 -26.20 9.18
N PHE A 26 19.41 -26.13 8.79
CA PHE A 26 19.84 -26.43 7.42
C PHE A 26 19.44 -27.83 6.95
N THR A 27 19.63 -28.84 7.81
CA THR A 27 19.28 -30.22 7.50
C THR A 27 17.78 -30.41 7.34
N LEU A 28 16.96 -29.83 8.23
CA LEU A 28 15.50 -29.90 8.10
C LEU A 28 15.01 -29.19 6.84
N MET A 29 15.56 -28.02 6.52
CA MET A 29 15.20 -27.30 5.30
C MET A 29 15.51 -28.08 4.03
N LYS A 30 16.61 -28.85 4.03
CA LYS A 30 16.95 -29.76 2.94
C LYS A 30 15.95 -30.91 2.82
N LEU A 31 15.50 -31.47 3.96
CA LEU A 31 14.47 -32.53 3.96
C LEU A 31 13.12 -32.04 3.41
N ILE A 32 12.72 -30.81 3.75
CA ILE A 32 11.49 -30.19 3.22
C ILE A 32 11.59 -30.02 1.71
N SER A 33 12.73 -29.52 1.21
CA SER A 33 12.97 -29.36 -0.23
C SER A 33 12.90 -30.69 -0.99
N LEU A 34 13.56 -31.74 -0.48
CA LEU A 34 13.53 -33.06 -1.11
C LEU A 34 12.09 -33.62 -1.20
N LYS A 35 11.26 -33.34 -0.19
CA LYS A 35 9.88 -33.81 -0.17
C LYS A 35 8.99 -33.06 -1.17
N ALA A 36 9.18 -31.76 -1.31
CA ALA A 36 8.49 -30.96 -2.34
C ALA A 36 8.80 -31.49 -3.75
N ASP A 37 10.06 -31.77 -4.05
CA ASP A 37 10.50 -32.33 -5.35
C ASP A 37 9.92 -33.72 -5.62
N THR A 38 9.66 -34.51 -4.57
CA THR A 38 9.07 -35.84 -4.70
C THR A 38 7.57 -35.75 -5.02
N GLU A 39 6.87 -34.71 -4.53
CA GLU A 39 5.43 -34.51 -4.75
C GLU A 39 5.13 -33.91 -6.14
N GLU A 40 6.01 -33.08 -6.71
CA GLU A 40 5.85 -32.56 -8.09
C GLU A 40 6.10 -33.61 -9.20
N ASN A 41 6.86 -34.68 -8.91
CA ASN A 41 7.29 -35.67 -9.91
C ASN A 41 6.41 -36.93 -10.03
N ILE A 42 5.29 -37.04 -9.31
CA ILE A 42 4.44 -38.24 -9.35
C ILE A 42 3.42 -38.13 -10.50
N ARG A 43 3.77 -38.70 -11.66
CA ARG A 43 2.78 -39.27 -12.58
C ARG A 43 2.16 -40.53 -11.94
N PRO A 44 0.86 -40.80 -12.15
CA PRO A 44 0.21 -41.96 -11.54
C PRO A 44 0.66 -43.23 -12.27
N THR A 45 1.69 -43.89 -11.75
CA THR A 45 1.99 -45.29 -12.08
C THR A 45 1.98 -46.12 -10.81
N ALA A 46 1.26 -47.23 -10.93
CA ALA A 46 0.75 -48.09 -9.88
C ALA A 46 1.80 -48.68 -8.94
N VAL A 47 1.37 -48.75 -7.66
CA VAL A 47 1.63 -49.78 -6.64
C VAL A 47 3.08 -50.18 -6.38
N CYS A 48 3.59 -49.77 -5.22
CA CYS A 48 4.37 -50.60 -4.31
C CYS A 48 4.10 -50.15 -2.87
N ASP A 49 3.56 -51.07 -2.07
CA ASP A 49 3.46 -50.99 -0.61
C ASP A 49 4.87 -50.92 -0.01
N ASP A 50 5.29 -49.74 0.42
CA ASP A 50 6.26 -49.57 1.51
C ASP A 50 5.93 -48.24 2.20
N LYS A 51 5.28 -48.33 3.36
CA LYS A 51 4.97 -47.17 4.20
C LYS A 51 6.28 -46.54 4.70
N MET A 52 6.80 -45.54 4.00
CA MET A 52 7.82 -44.65 4.55
C MET A 52 7.24 -43.93 5.78
N PRO A 53 7.85 -44.02 6.98
CA PRO A 53 7.39 -43.33 8.18
C PRO A 53 7.80 -41.85 8.24
N ASN A 54 7.99 -41.19 7.09
CA ASN A 54 8.55 -39.84 6.99
C ASN A 54 7.52 -38.81 6.52
N GLU A 55 6.29 -38.93 7.02
CA GLU A 55 5.37 -37.81 6.91
C GLU A 55 5.76 -36.74 7.94
N LEU A 56 5.97 -35.52 7.47
CA LEU A 56 6.41 -34.41 8.31
C LEU A 56 5.14 -33.92 9.00
N ASP A 57 5.05 -34.09 10.31
CA ASP A 57 3.89 -33.66 11.09
C ASP A 57 3.83 -32.14 11.13
N LEU A 58 3.18 -31.59 10.12
CA LEU A 58 3.10 -30.15 9.89
C LEU A 58 2.33 -29.47 11.03
N HIS A 59 1.33 -30.13 11.60
CA HIS A 59 0.55 -29.59 12.70
C HIS A 59 1.43 -29.33 13.93
N SER A 60 2.19 -30.34 14.38
CA SER A 60 3.13 -30.18 15.50
C SER A 60 4.20 -29.11 15.24
N VAL A 61 4.70 -29.02 14.01
CA VAL A 61 5.68 -27.98 13.64
C VAL A 61 5.06 -26.59 13.73
N LEU A 62 3.86 -26.41 13.19
CA LEU A 62 3.17 -25.13 13.19
C LEU A 62 2.76 -24.69 14.59
N ASP A 63 2.37 -25.61 15.48
CA ASP A 63 2.09 -25.30 16.88
C ASP A 63 3.32 -24.73 17.59
N VAL A 64 4.48 -25.37 17.39
CA VAL A 64 5.77 -24.91 17.92
C VAL A 64 6.12 -23.54 17.35
N LEU A 65 6.00 -23.34 16.04
CA LEU A 65 6.28 -22.06 15.40
C LEU A 65 5.34 -20.95 15.93
N ASN A 66 4.04 -21.23 16.06
CA ASN A 66 3.06 -20.29 16.58
C ASN A 66 3.35 -19.90 18.04
N GLN A 67 3.84 -20.84 18.86
CA GLN A 67 4.28 -20.55 20.22
C GLN A 67 5.50 -19.63 20.24
N TYR A 68 6.51 -19.88 19.39
CA TYR A 68 7.74 -19.09 19.36
C TYR A 68 7.61 -17.72 18.66
N LEU A 69 6.52 -17.48 17.93
CA LEU A 69 6.15 -16.14 17.42
C LEU A 69 5.96 -15.11 18.56
N MET A 70 5.55 -15.57 19.74
CA MET A 70 5.37 -14.73 20.93
C MET A 70 6.62 -14.63 21.82
N HIS A 71 7.76 -15.17 21.37
CA HIS A 71 8.98 -15.20 22.17
C HIS A 71 9.67 -13.83 22.27
N ASN A 72 10.25 -13.46 23.41
CA ASN A 72 10.84 -12.12 23.60
C ASN A 72 12.00 -11.77 22.66
N SER A 73 12.73 -12.76 22.13
CA SER A 73 13.85 -12.52 21.21
C SER A 73 13.37 -12.23 19.80
N ILE A 74 13.74 -11.05 19.30
CA ILE A 74 13.58 -10.61 17.91
C ILE A 74 14.11 -11.68 16.93
N GLN A 75 15.30 -12.23 17.20
CA GLN A 75 15.94 -13.21 16.32
C GLN A 75 15.15 -14.51 16.26
N THR A 76 14.56 -14.95 17.38
CA THR A 76 13.66 -16.11 17.41
C THR A 76 12.41 -15.84 16.57
N LYS A 77 11.73 -14.71 16.78
CA LYS A 77 10.54 -14.36 15.98
C LYS A 77 10.84 -14.31 14.48
N VAL A 78 11.95 -13.66 14.10
CA VAL A 78 12.40 -13.59 12.70
C VAL A 78 12.71 -14.98 12.13
N ALA A 79 13.38 -15.85 12.90
CA ALA A 79 13.65 -17.21 12.47
C ALA A 79 12.36 -18.00 12.26
N VAL A 80 11.40 -17.90 13.17
CA VAL A 80 10.08 -18.52 13.06
C VAL A 80 9.35 -18.04 11.82
N LEU A 81 9.33 -16.73 11.55
CA LEU A 81 8.70 -16.18 10.36
C LEU A 81 9.38 -16.68 9.08
N LYS A 82 10.71 -16.78 9.05
CA LYS A 82 11.44 -17.38 7.91
C LYS A 82 11.07 -18.85 7.71
N TRP A 83 10.89 -19.60 8.79
CA TRP A 83 10.41 -20.97 8.71
C TRP A 83 9.01 -21.07 8.11
N ILE A 84 8.09 -20.20 8.55
CA ILE A 84 6.72 -20.16 8.00
C ILE A 84 6.76 -19.80 6.51
N HIS A 85 7.56 -18.80 6.12
CA HIS A 85 7.78 -18.45 4.72
C HIS A 85 8.25 -19.67 3.91
N ASP A 86 9.33 -20.33 4.34
CA ASP A 86 9.90 -21.48 3.62
C ASP A 86 8.92 -22.66 3.52
N LEU A 87 8.04 -22.84 4.51
CA LEU A 87 6.97 -23.83 4.45
C LEU A 87 5.92 -23.47 3.40
N TYR A 88 5.49 -22.20 3.30
CA TYR A 88 4.55 -21.76 2.26
C TYR A 88 5.16 -21.86 0.86
N THR A 89 6.44 -21.52 0.70
CA THR A 89 7.13 -21.60 -0.60
C THR A 89 7.35 -23.05 -1.04
N LYS A 90 7.67 -23.97 -0.11
CA LYS A 90 8.00 -25.37 -0.47
C LYS A 90 6.80 -26.31 -0.43
N LEU A 91 5.77 -26.03 0.37
CA LEU A 91 4.62 -26.90 0.57
C LEU A 91 3.28 -26.12 0.51
N PRO A 92 3.01 -25.34 -0.56
CA PRO A 92 1.86 -24.43 -0.62
C PRO A 92 0.51 -25.16 -0.44
N ASN A 93 0.36 -26.35 -1.07
CA ASN A 93 -0.88 -27.13 -1.03
C ASN A 93 -1.26 -27.58 0.39
N LYS A 94 -0.26 -27.94 1.21
CA LYS A 94 -0.48 -28.41 2.59
C LYS A 94 -0.66 -27.25 3.56
N MET A 95 0.08 -26.17 3.33
CA MET A 95 0.02 -24.98 4.18
C MET A 95 -1.31 -24.24 4.06
N GLY A 96 -2.02 -24.37 2.94
CA GLY A 96 -3.35 -23.78 2.74
C GLY A 96 -4.38 -24.18 3.82
N GLU A 97 -4.31 -25.40 4.34
CA GLU A 97 -5.22 -25.89 5.40
C GLU A 97 -4.99 -25.20 6.76
N TYR A 98 -3.82 -24.62 6.96
CA TYR A 98 -3.42 -23.96 8.21
C TYR A 98 -3.52 -22.44 8.15
N PHE A 99 -4.04 -21.88 7.04
CA PHE A 99 -4.20 -20.44 6.86
C PHE A 99 -4.97 -19.81 8.02
N ASP A 100 -6.17 -20.33 8.35
CA ASP A 100 -7.03 -19.76 9.38
C ASP A 100 -6.41 -19.84 10.80
N ILE A 101 -5.44 -20.72 11.01
CA ILE A 101 -4.72 -20.87 12.29
C ILE A 101 -3.55 -19.89 12.38
N LEU A 102 -2.76 -19.78 11.31
CA LEU A 102 -1.55 -18.94 11.27
C LEU A 102 -1.87 -17.46 11.05
N PHE A 103 -2.89 -17.17 10.26
CA PHE A 103 -3.21 -15.81 9.84
C PHE A 103 -3.47 -14.87 11.04
N PRO A 104 -4.27 -15.25 12.07
CA PRO A 104 -4.43 -14.40 13.26
C PRO A 104 -3.12 -14.15 14.03
N ALA A 105 -2.18 -15.09 14.00
CA ALA A 105 -0.88 -14.91 14.65
C ALA A 105 0.02 -13.95 13.87
N LEU A 106 0.03 -14.05 12.54
CA LEU A 106 0.73 -13.10 11.66
C LEU A 106 0.16 -11.68 11.82
N GLN A 107 -1.16 -11.55 11.93
CA GLN A 107 -1.80 -10.25 12.16
C GLN A 107 -1.39 -9.59 13.47
N ARG A 108 -1.39 -10.36 14.57
CA ARG A 108 -0.88 -9.87 15.86
C ARG A 108 0.60 -9.44 15.78
N THR A 109 1.37 -10.10 14.92
CA THR A 109 2.79 -9.80 14.71
C THR A 109 3.02 -8.49 13.95
N LEU A 110 2.01 -7.96 13.24
CA LEU A 110 2.12 -6.63 12.62
C LEU A 110 2.21 -5.49 13.65
N SER A 111 1.73 -5.73 14.88
CA SER A 111 1.82 -4.80 16.00
C SER A 111 3.10 -4.97 16.84
N ASP A 112 4.08 -5.78 16.39
CA ASP A 112 5.35 -5.98 17.07
C ASP A 112 6.20 -4.69 17.13
N GLU A 113 6.97 -4.51 18.21
CA GLU A 113 7.82 -3.32 18.40
C GLU A 113 9.01 -3.28 17.44
N SER A 114 9.45 -4.42 16.90
CA SER A 114 10.61 -4.50 16.03
C SER A 114 10.23 -4.40 14.55
N ASP A 115 10.73 -3.38 13.86
CA ASP A 115 10.56 -3.23 12.40
C ASP A 115 11.06 -4.46 11.63
N GLN A 116 12.12 -5.11 12.13
CA GLN A 116 12.67 -6.32 11.51
C GLN A 116 11.67 -7.49 11.56
N VAL A 117 10.93 -7.63 12.66
CA VAL A 117 9.90 -8.66 12.83
C VAL A 117 8.71 -8.36 11.93
N VAL A 118 8.22 -7.11 11.95
CA VAL A 118 7.10 -6.68 11.10
C VAL A 118 7.43 -6.83 9.62
N GLN A 119 8.63 -6.43 9.19
CA GLN A 119 9.08 -6.59 7.81
C GLN A 119 9.08 -8.06 7.38
N GLN A 120 9.67 -8.95 8.18
CA GLN A 120 9.68 -10.37 7.87
C GLN A 120 8.25 -10.97 7.90
N CYS A 121 7.37 -10.48 8.77
CA CYS A 121 5.97 -10.88 8.81
C CYS A 121 5.24 -10.48 7.54
N LEU A 122 5.49 -9.28 7.01
CA LEU A 122 4.92 -8.83 5.74
C LEU A 122 5.42 -9.65 4.55
N VAL A 123 6.69 -10.09 4.57
CA VAL A 123 7.21 -11.04 3.57
C VAL A 123 6.45 -12.36 3.62
N VAL A 124 6.22 -12.91 4.81
CA VAL A 124 5.41 -14.13 4.97
C VAL A 124 4.00 -13.90 4.44
N ILE A 125 3.33 -12.82 4.86
CA ILE A 125 1.96 -12.51 4.42
C ILE A 125 1.89 -12.36 2.90
N ALA A 126 2.84 -11.67 2.28
CA ALA A 126 2.91 -11.50 0.83
C ALA A 126 3.01 -12.85 0.10
N GLU A 127 3.81 -13.78 0.64
CA GLU A 127 3.93 -15.15 0.11
C GLU A 127 2.61 -15.93 0.28
N VAL A 128 1.99 -15.86 1.46
CA VAL A 128 0.72 -16.54 1.76
C VAL A 128 -0.39 -16.08 0.82
N ILE A 129 -0.54 -14.78 0.61
CA ILE A 129 -1.62 -14.23 -0.22
C ILE A 129 -1.32 -14.27 -1.73
N SER A 130 -0.07 -14.55 -2.12
CA SER A 130 0.29 -14.80 -3.52
C SER A 130 0.18 -16.28 -3.89
N SER A 131 0.14 -17.16 -2.91
CA SER A 131 -0.05 -18.59 -3.11
C SER A 131 -1.47 -18.91 -3.61
N PRO A 132 -1.64 -19.78 -4.61
CA PRO A 132 -2.95 -20.16 -5.09
C PRO A 132 -3.70 -20.90 -4.00
N GLY A 133 -4.87 -20.37 -3.61
CA GLY A 133 -5.68 -21.02 -2.58
C GLY A 133 -6.31 -22.33 -3.08
N PRO A 134 -6.71 -23.24 -2.17
CA PRO A 134 -7.38 -24.49 -2.55
C PRO A 134 -8.68 -24.24 -3.36
N GLU A 135 -9.32 -23.08 -3.18
CA GLU A 135 -10.54 -22.69 -3.91
C GLU A 135 -10.28 -22.07 -5.30
N GLU A 136 -9.06 -21.59 -5.60
CA GLU A 136 -8.74 -20.96 -6.89
C GLU A 136 -8.64 -21.97 -8.05
N VAL A 137 -8.46 -23.26 -7.73
CA VAL A 137 -8.44 -24.33 -8.72
C VAL A 137 -9.79 -24.46 -9.44
N ASN A 138 -10.89 -24.01 -8.82
CA ASN A 138 -12.26 -24.17 -9.33
C ASN A 138 -12.95 -22.87 -9.77
N ASN A 139 -12.52 -21.70 -9.29
CA ASN A 139 -13.10 -20.42 -9.66
C ASN A 139 -11.99 -19.43 -10.06
N ARG A 140 -12.03 -18.92 -11.29
CA ARG A 140 -11.20 -17.80 -11.78
C ARG A 140 -11.64 -16.47 -11.15
N GLY A 141 -11.72 -16.42 -9.83
CA GLY A 141 -12.03 -15.24 -9.03
C GLY A 141 -10.78 -14.63 -8.40
N ALA A 142 -10.88 -13.39 -7.94
CA ALA A 142 -9.82 -12.73 -7.18
C ALA A 142 -9.41 -13.55 -5.95
N ASN A 143 -8.12 -13.53 -5.61
CA ASN A 143 -7.58 -14.32 -4.51
C ASN A 143 -8.32 -14.03 -3.19
N SER A 144 -8.94 -15.09 -2.65
CA SER A 144 -9.76 -15.01 -1.44
C SER A 144 -8.92 -14.62 -0.23
N TYR A 145 -7.68 -15.10 -0.14
CA TYR A 145 -6.73 -14.75 0.93
C TYR A 145 -6.27 -13.30 0.83
N TYR A 146 -5.98 -12.82 -0.39
CA TYR A 146 -5.60 -11.42 -0.62
C TYR A 146 -6.69 -10.45 -0.13
N ASN A 147 -7.94 -10.68 -0.54
CA ASN A 147 -9.06 -9.82 -0.13
C ASN A 147 -9.33 -9.93 1.39
N LYS A 148 -9.31 -11.15 1.96
CA LYS A 148 -9.42 -11.35 3.41
C LYS A 148 -8.34 -10.58 4.17
N PHE A 149 -7.11 -10.58 3.67
CA PHE A 149 -6.02 -9.82 4.28
C PHE A 149 -6.25 -8.32 4.22
N MET A 150 -6.59 -7.76 3.05
CA MET A 150 -6.81 -6.32 2.90
C MET A 150 -7.95 -5.81 3.78
N VAL A 151 -9.07 -6.55 3.83
CA VAL A 151 -10.20 -6.22 4.73
C VAL A 151 -9.76 -6.26 6.18
N SER A 152 -9.05 -7.30 6.57
CA SER A 152 -8.67 -7.45 7.97
C SER A 152 -7.56 -6.49 8.39
N LEU A 153 -6.69 -6.05 7.47
CA LEU A 153 -5.70 -5.00 7.73
C LEU A 153 -6.39 -3.66 8.02
N LEU A 154 -7.38 -3.27 7.23
CA LEU A 154 -8.18 -2.07 7.47
C LEU A 154 -8.98 -2.16 8.78
N PHE A 155 -9.53 -3.34 9.09
CA PHE A 155 -10.18 -3.59 10.38
C PHE A 155 -9.20 -3.40 11.55
N LEU A 156 -7.97 -3.90 11.42
CA LEU A 156 -6.94 -3.73 12.44
C LEU A 156 -6.57 -2.24 12.62
N PHE A 157 -6.38 -1.49 11.54
CA PHE A 157 -6.13 -0.04 11.62
C PHE A 157 -7.29 0.77 12.22
N ASN A 158 -8.54 0.36 11.97
CA ASN A 158 -9.71 1.03 12.55
C ASN A 158 -9.81 0.78 14.06
N ASN A 159 -9.50 -0.43 14.52
CA ASN A 159 -9.58 -0.79 15.94
C ASN A 159 -8.36 -0.34 16.75
N GLU A 160 -7.17 -0.37 16.15
CA GLU A 160 -5.89 -0.02 16.78
C GLU A 160 -5.29 1.24 16.14
N LYS A 161 -5.80 2.42 16.54
CA LYS A 161 -5.32 3.71 16.01
C LYS A 161 -3.80 3.89 16.14
N ARG A 162 -3.23 3.45 17.27
CA ARG A 162 -1.78 3.51 17.52
C ARG A 162 -0.98 2.76 16.46
N LEU A 163 -1.49 1.62 15.98
CA LEU A 163 -0.84 0.85 14.91
C LEU A 163 -0.83 1.64 13.60
N LEU A 164 -1.96 2.27 13.25
CA LEU A 164 -2.05 3.11 12.05
C LEU A 164 -1.08 4.29 12.14
N ASP A 165 -1.09 5.02 13.26
CA ASP A 165 -0.29 6.22 13.46
C ASP A 165 1.23 5.92 13.50
N GLU A 166 1.65 4.87 14.20
CA GLU A 166 3.08 4.54 14.36
C GLU A 166 3.64 3.69 13.22
N ARG A 167 2.84 2.77 12.65
CA ARG A 167 3.32 1.75 11.71
C ARG A 167 2.57 1.68 10.39
N GLY A 168 1.40 2.32 10.27
CA GLY A 168 0.56 2.22 9.07
C GLY A 168 1.30 2.60 7.78
N SER A 169 2.07 3.70 7.83
CA SER A 169 2.92 4.12 6.70
C SER A 169 3.96 3.06 6.33
N PHE A 170 4.67 2.50 7.32
CA PHE A 170 5.66 1.45 7.09
C PHE A 170 5.04 0.18 6.49
N ILE A 171 3.91 -0.29 7.05
CA ILE A 171 3.21 -1.48 6.59
C ILE A 171 2.75 -1.33 5.14
N ILE A 172 2.04 -0.24 4.82
CA ILE A 172 1.52 -0.01 3.46
C ILE A 172 2.66 0.13 2.46
N ARG A 173 3.72 0.89 2.79
CA ARG A 173 4.88 1.03 1.90
C ARG A 173 5.56 -0.31 1.64
N GLN A 174 5.78 -1.11 2.69
CA GLN A 174 6.41 -2.42 2.55
C GLN A 174 5.54 -3.38 1.74
N LEU A 175 4.21 -3.33 1.87
CA LEU A 175 3.30 -4.07 1.00
C LEU A 175 3.44 -3.63 -0.47
N CYS A 176 3.55 -2.33 -0.74
CA CYS A 176 3.80 -1.80 -2.09
C CYS A 176 5.18 -2.20 -2.67
N VAL A 177 6.16 -2.54 -1.83
CA VAL A 177 7.44 -3.14 -2.29
C VAL A 177 7.25 -4.60 -2.66
N LEU A 178 6.54 -5.35 -1.82
CA LEU A 178 6.42 -6.81 -1.95
C LEU A 178 5.40 -7.24 -3.00
N LEU A 179 4.41 -6.40 -3.28
CA LEU A 179 3.26 -6.69 -4.14
C LEU A 179 3.04 -5.52 -5.11
N ASN A 180 2.12 -5.71 -6.06
CA ASN A 180 1.76 -4.65 -6.99
C ASN A 180 1.06 -3.47 -6.26
N ALA A 181 1.71 -2.31 -6.24
CA ALA A 181 1.20 -1.13 -5.55
C ALA A 181 -0.13 -0.60 -6.12
N GLU A 182 -0.33 -0.68 -7.43
CA GLU A 182 -1.58 -0.26 -8.08
C GLU A 182 -2.76 -1.12 -7.63
N GLU A 183 -2.57 -2.44 -7.57
CA GLU A 183 -3.61 -3.38 -7.10
C GLU A 183 -3.90 -3.21 -5.60
N ILE A 184 -2.89 -2.94 -4.78
CA ILE A 184 -3.09 -2.58 -3.36
C ILE A 184 -3.98 -1.35 -3.26
N TYR A 185 -3.63 -0.26 -3.94
CA TYR A 185 -4.39 0.99 -3.84
C TYR A 185 -5.81 0.85 -4.39
N LYS A 186 -6.01 0.13 -5.51
CA LYS A 186 -7.35 -0.17 -6.03
C LYS A 186 -8.18 -0.97 -5.03
N THR A 187 -7.60 -2.00 -4.44
CA THR A 187 -8.31 -2.88 -3.50
C THR A 187 -8.68 -2.12 -2.22
N LEU A 188 -7.74 -1.37 -1.64
CA LEU A 188 -7.99 -0.53 -0.48
C LEU A 188 -9.07 0.52 -0.78
N ALA A 189 -9.03 1.16 -1.94
CA ALA A 189 -10.07 2.11 -2.36
C ALA A 189 -11.45 1.43 -2.46
N GLN A 190 -11.55 0.27 -3.09
CA GLN A 190 -12.81 -0.47 -3.22
C GLN A 190 -13.39 -0.91 -1.86
N ILE A 191 -12.55 -1.26 -0.89
CA ILE A 191 -12.97 -1.61 0.46
C ILE A 191 -13.41 -0.36 1.21
N LEU A 192 -12.59 0.70 1.21
CA LEU A 192 -12.87 1.97 1.91
C LEU A 192 -14.10 2.69 1.37
N ARG A 193 -14.40 2.57 0.08
CA ARG A 193 -15.65 3.10 -0.49
C ARG A 193 -16.92 2.55 0.17
N LYS A 194 -16.84 1.32 0.72
CA LYS A 194 -17.95 0.67 1.44
C LYS A 194 -17.88 0.88 2.95
N GLU A 195 -16.89 1.63 3.44
CA GLU A 195 -16.68 1.86 4.86
C GLU A 195 -17.78 2.74 5.45
N SER A 196 -18.34 2.30 6.57
CA SER A 196 -19.42 2.99 7.26
C SER A 196 -18.90 4.08 8.20
N ASN A 197 -17.70 3.86 8.77
CA ASN A 197 -17.05 4.84 9.64
C ASN A 197 -16.34 5.91 8.80
N LEU A 198 -17.06 6.97 8.44
CA LEU A 198 -16.53 8.06 7.62
C LEU A 198 -15.31 8.76 8.24
N LYS A 199 -15.20 8.80 9.57
CA LYS A 199 -14.02 9.38 10.26
C LYS A 199 -12.78 8.53 9.99
N PHE A 200 -12.91 7.21 10.08
CA PHE A 200 -11.82 6.29 9.76
C PHE A 200 -11.50 6.32 8.27
N ALA A 201 -12.50 6.33 7.39
CA ALA A 201 -12.29 6.42 5.94
C ALA A 201 -11.49 7.69 5.58
N SER A 202 -11.86 8.84 6.15
CA SER A 202 -11.15 10.11 5.95
C SER A 202 -9.70 10.04 6.44
N LEU A 203 -9.47 9.52 7.65
CA LEU A 203 -8.13 9.34 8.24
C LEU A 203 -7.25 8.40 7.41
N MET A 204 -7.82 7.28 6.94
CA MET A 204 -7.09 6.32 6.13
C MET A 204 -6.74 6.91 4.76
N VAL A 205 -7.63 7.68 4.15
CA VAL A 205 -7.37 8.41 2.90
C VAL A 205 -6.26 9.44 3.09
N GLU A 206 -6.22 10.17 4.22
CA GLU A 206 -5.12 11.09 4.55
C GLU A 206 -3.77 10.35 4.53
N HIS A 207 -3.69 9.19 5.19
CA HIS A 207 -2.48 8.36 5.23
C HIS A 207 -2.09 7.85 3.85
N LEU A 208 -3.03 7.26 3.10
CA LEU A 208 -2.79 6.77 1.74
C LEU A 208 -2.35 7.89 0.80
N ASN A 209 -2.93 9.08 0.92
CA ASN A 209 -2.55 10.22 0.12
C ASN A 209 -1.12 10.69 0.42
N MET A 210 -0.76 10.78 1.70
CA MET A 210 0.60 11.14 2.09
C MET A 210 1.62 10.11 1.58
N ILE A 211 1.32 8.81 1.71
CA ILE A 211 2.18 7.73 1.21
C ILE A 211 2.30 7.82 -0.31
N LEU A 212 1.18 7.97 -1.02
CA LEU A 212 1.13 8.10 -2.48
C LEU A 212 2.03 9.23 -2.97
N LEU A 213 2.04 10.38 -2.31
CA LEU A 213 2.80 11.56 -2.75
C LEU A 213 4.28 11.50 -2.36
N THR A 214 4.65 10.86 -1.25
CA THR A 214 6.01 10.96 -0.69
C THR A 214 6.87 9.71 -0.86
N SER A 215 6.26 8.54 -1.02
CA SER A 215 6.98 7.25 -0.99
C SER A 215 7.65 6.93 -2.34
N SER A 216 8.91 6.51 -2.35
CA SER A 216 9.65 6.23 -3.59
C SER A 216 9.08 5.04 -4.37
N GLU A 217 8.51 4.08 -3.66
CA GLU A 217 7.91 2.84 -4.16
C GLU A 217 6.70 3.11 -5.07
N LEU A 218 6.06 4.28 -4.91
CA LEU A 218 4.87 4.69 -5.64
C LEU A 218 5.19 5.56 -6.87
N TYR A 219 6.47 5.72 -7.21
CA TYR A 219 6.91 6.59 -8.29
C TYR A 219 6.29 6.24 -9.65
N GLU A 220 6.26 4.97 -10.03
CA GLU A 220 5.67 4.52 -11.30
C GLU A 220 4.17 4.80 -11.35
N MET A 221 3.46 4.48 -10.28
CA MET A 221 2.02 4.74 -10.16
C MET A 221 1.69 6.23 -10.25
N ARG A 222 2.49 7.08 -9.59
CA ARG A 222 2.35 8.54 -9.70
C ARG A 222 2.54 9.04 -11.12
N ASN A 223 3.56 8.55 -11.83
CA ASN A 223 3.78 8.93 -13.23
C ASN A 223 2.64 8.48 -14.14
N LYS A 224 2.07 7.28 -13.90
CA LYS A 224 0.89 6.80 -14.61
C LYS A 224 -0.33 7.70 -14.40
N LEU A 225 -0.51 8.23 -13.18
CA LEU A 225 -1.62 9.13 -12.83
C LEU A 225 -1.45 10.55 -13.40
N LYS A 226 -0.22 11.00 -13.65
CA LYS A 226 0.10 12.42 -13.86
C LYS A 226 -0.61 13.09 -15.05
N ASP A 227 -0.73 12.37 -16.18
CA ASP A 227 -1.24 12.95 -17.44
C ASP A 227 -2.56 12.32 -17.91
N LEU A 228 -3.06 11.30 -17.21
CA LEU A 228 -4.32 10.57 -17.52
C LEU A 228 -4.50 10.19 -19.02
N ILE A 229 -3.40 9.85 -19.70
CA ILE A 229 -3.38 9.64 -21.15
C ILE A 229 -4.10 8.34 -21.52
N THR A 230 -3.87 7.26 -20.77
CA THR A 230 -4.37 5.92 -21.08
C THR A 230 -5.70 5.65 -20.38
N GLU A 231 -6.54 4.78 -20.96
CA GLU A 231 -7.78 4.34 -20.29
C GLU A 231 -7.51 3.69 -18.94
N ASP A 232 -6.42 2.93 -18.80
CA ASP A 232 -6.00 2.35 -17.52
C ASP A 232 -5.67 3.42 -16.47
N SER A 233 -4.97 4.50 -16.85
CA SER A 233 -4.67 5.62 -15.94
C SER A 233 -5.94 6.35 -15.49
N LYS A 234 -6.91 6.53 -16.41
CA LYS A 234 -8.22 7.12 -16.09
C LYS A 234 -9.04 6.22 -15.18
N ALA A 235 -9.04 4.91 -15.43
CA ALA A 235 -9.73 3.93 -14.60
C ALA A 235 -9.13 3.90 -13.18
N LEU A 236 -7.80 3.93 -13.06
CA LEU A 236 -7.12 4.04 -11.78
C LEU A 236 -7.51 5.34 -11.06
N PHE A 237 -7.43 6.48 -11.74
CA PHE A 237 -7.85 7.76 -11.16
C PHE A 237 -9.30 7.71 -10.67
N CYS A 238 -10.25 7.19 -11.46
CA CYS A 238 -11.64 7.10 -11.05
C CYS A 238 -11.83 6.22 -9.81
N CYS A 239 -11.12 5.07 -9.75
CA CYS A 239 -11.15 4.17 -8.61
C CYS A 239 -10.69 4.87 -7.31
N LEU A 240 -9.59 5.62 -7.40
CA LEU A 240 -9.07 6.36 -6.23
C LEU A 240 -9.95 7.55 -5.90
N TYR A 241 -10.35 8.33 -6.89
CA TYR A 241 -11.07 9.58 -6.72
C TYR A 241 -12.32 9.42 -5.85
N GLU A 242 -13.14 8.40 -6.12
CA GLU A 242 -14.37 8.14 -5.33
C GLU A 242 -14.08 7.94 -3.83
N THR A 243 -12.99 7.26 -3.50
CA THR A 243 -12.59 7.04 -2.11
C THR A 243 -11.90 8.27 -1.53
N TRP A 244 -11.09 8.96 -2.34
CA TRP A 244 -10.40 10.18 -1.93
C TRP A 244 -11.37 11.27 -1.50
N CYS A 245 -12.60 11.29 -2.04
CA CYS A 245 -13.67 12.20 -1.62
C CYS A 245 -14.04 12.12 -0.13
N HIS A 246 -13.67 11.05 0.60
CA HIS A 246 -13.80 11.02 2.06
C HIS A 246 -12.92 12.07 2.77
N ASN A 247 -11.89 12.59 2.08
CA ASN A 247 -11.06 13.68 2.57
C ASN A 247 -10.92 14.78 1.49
N PRO A 248 -11.39 16.01 1.77
CA PRO A 248 -11.40 17.09 0.78
C PRO A 248 -9.98 17.46 0.32
N VAL A 249 -9.03 17.63 1.24
CA VAL A 249 -7.66 18.08 0.92
C VAL A 249 -6.92 17.01 0.12
N ALA A 250 -7.08 15.74 0.49
CA ALA A 250 -6.55 14.61 -0.28
C ALA A 250 -7.13 14.57 -1.71
N THR A 251 -8.43 14.85 -1.88
CA THR A 251 -9.06 14.92 -3.21
C THR A 251 -8.41 16.01 -4.06
N VAL A 252 -8.19 17.20 -3.49
CA VAL A 252 -7.49 18.29 -4.18
C VAL A 252 -6.06 17.88 -4.51
N SER A 253 -5.31 17.25 -3.60
CA SER A 253 -3.94 16.84 -3.89
C SER A 253 -3.85 15.77 -4.98
N LEU A 254 -4.81 14.84 -5.06
CA LEU A 254 -4.91 13.87 -6.15
C LEU A 254 -5.20 14.58 -7.49
N CYS A 255 -6.07 15.58 -7.49
CA CYS A 255 -6.39 16.35 -8.69
C CYS A 255 -5.22 17.24 -9.15
N LEU A 256 -4.44 17.79 -8.21
CA LEU A 256 -3.18 18.46 -8.51
C LEU A 256 -2.15 17.47 -9.09
N LEU A 257 -2.08 16.25 -8.54
CA LEU A 257 -1.18 15.19 -9.03
C LEU A 257 -1.45 14.84 -10.50
N THR A 258 -2.73 14.82 -10.87
CA THR A 258 -3.22 14.45 -12.21
C THR A 258 -3.42 15.64 -13.15
N GLN A 259 -2.90 16.82 -12.79
CA GLN A 259 -3.01 18.07 -13.56
C GLN A 259 -4.46 18.48 -13.93
N SER A 260 -5.44 18.05 -13.15
CA SER A 260 -6.86 18.35 -13.35
C SER A 260 -7.25 19.70 -12.74
N TYR A 261 -6.53 20.78 -13.11
CA TYR A 261 -6.62 22.08 -12.43
C TYR A 261 -7.99 22.76 -12.53
N SER A 262 -8.74 22.53 -13.62
CA SER A 262 -10.11 23.02 -13.75
C SER A 262 -11.01 22.44 -12.66
N HIS A 263 -10.87 21.13 -12.40
CA HIS A 263 -11.61 20.44 -11.36
C HIS A 263 -11.18 20.90 -9.96
N VAL A 264 -9.88 21.16 -9.76
CA VAL A 264 -9.38 21.75 -8.50
C VAL A 264 -10.05 23.10 -8.22
N CYS A 265 -10.21 23.96 -9.24
CA CYS A 265 -10.91 25.24 -9.08
C CYS A 265 -12.37 25.05 -8.62
N ASP A 266 -13.05 24.03 -9.12
CA ASP A 266 -14.43 23.75 -8.73
C ASP A 266 -14.50 23.17 -7.32
N LEU A 267 -13.59 22.28 -6.94
CA LEU A 267 -13.47 21.75 -5.57
C LEU A 267 -13.20 22.85 -4.54
N ILE A 268 -12.30 23.79 -4.84
CA ILE A 268 -11.97 24.89 -3.92
C ILE A 268 -13.17 25.82 -3.68
N LYS A 269 -14.04 26.02 -4.68
CA LYS A 269 -15.28 26.77 -4.47
C LYS A 269 -16.20 26.05 -3.47
N ILE A 270 -16.23 24.72 -3.51
CA ILE A 270 -16.99 23.89 -2.58
C ILE A 270 -16.38 23.99 -1.17
N PHE A 271 -15.05 24.07 -1.04
CA PHE A 271 -14.38 24.22 0.26
C PHE A 271 -14.84 25.46 1.03
N GLY A 272 -15.17 26.55 0.33
CA GLY A 272 -15.70 27.77 0.96
C GLY A 272 -17.03 27.57 1.69
N ASN A 273 -17.77 26.49 1.39
CA ASN A 273 -19.01 26.12 2.07
C ASN A 273 -18.78 25.08 3.18
N LEU A 274 -17.56 24.56 3.34
CA LEU A 274 -17.23 23.61 4.40
C LEU A 274 -16.96 24.33 5.72
N GLU A 275 -17.24 23.65 6.83
CA GLU A 275 -16.83 24.12 8.14
C GLU A 275 -15.30 24.07 8.27
N VAL A 276 -14.69 25.22 8.58
CA VAL A 276 -13.23 25.33 8.71
C VAL A 276 -12.81 24.82 10.09
N THR A 277 -12.39 23.56 10.15
CA THR A 277 -11.83 22.94 11.38
C THR A 277 -10.31 23.11 11.46
N VAL A 278 -9.75 22.94 12.66
CA VAL A 278 -8.28 22.98 12.86
C VAL A 278 -7.59 21.85 12.09
N GLU A 279 -8.19 20.66 12.09
CA GLU A 279 -7.70 19.49 11.37
C GLU A 279 -7.63 19.77 9.86
N PHE A 280 -8.68 20.37 9.30
CA PHE A 280 -8.71 20.78 7.90
C PHE A 280 -7.61 21.81 7.56
N LEU A 281 -7.37 22.81 8.43
CA LEU A 281 -6.32 23.79 8.22
C LEU A 281 -4.91 23.18 8.29
N ILE A 282 -4.68 22.22 9.19
CA ILE A 282 -3.43 21.47 9.27
C ILE A 282 -3.19 20.69 7.98
N GLU A 283 -4.24 20.08 7.41
CA GLU A 283 -4.12 19.36 6.13
C GLU A 283 -3.81 20.28 4.95
N ILE A 284 -4.44 21.47 4.87
CA ILE A 284 -4.09 22.44 3.82
C ILE A 284 -2.64 22.92 3.99
N ASP A 285 -2.18 23.15 5.23
CA ASP A 285 -0.78 23.51 5.51
C ASP A 285 0.18 22.43 4.99
N LYS A 286 -0.08 21.15 5.31
CA LYS A 286 0.67 20.00 4.77
C LYS A 286 0.65 19.99 3.23
N LEU A 287 -0.49 20.25 2.60
CA LEU A 287 -0.60 20.32 1.14
C LEU A 287 0.27 21.44 0.55
N VAL A 288 0.29 22.62 1.16
CA VAL A 288 1.16 23.72 0.71
C VAL A 288 2.63 23.36 0.84
N GLN A 289 3.04 22.72 1.94
CA GLN A 289 4.40 22.21 2.09
C GLN A 289 4.74 21.19 0.99
N LEU A 290 3.80 20.31 0.65
CA LEU A 290 3.97 19.35 -0.45
C LEU A 290 4.11 20.06 -1.81
N ILE A 291 3.35 21.13 -2.07
CA ILE A 291 3.46 21.93 -3.32
C ILE A 291 4.88 22.46 -3.51
N GLU A 292 5.56 22.83 -2.42
CA GLU A 292 6.96 23.27 -2.46
C GLU A 292 7.99 22.12 -2.49
N SER A 293 7.57 20.91 -2.19
CA SER A 293 8.43 19.73 -2.24
C SER A 293 8.70 19.26 -3.68
N PRO A 294 9.70 18.39 -3.92
CA PRO A 294 10.04 17.90 -5.25
C PRO A 294 8.89 17.23 -5.99
N ILE A 295 7.89 16.69 -5.27
CA ILE A 295 6.79 15.96 -5.90
C ILE A 295 5.97 16.84 -6.86
N PHE A 296 5.76 18.11 -6.50
CA PHE A 296 5.04 19.09 -7.31
C PHE A 296 5.99 20.08 -8.00
N ALA A 297 7.25 19.68 -8.25
CA ALA A 297 8.17 20.50 -9.03
C ALA A 297 7.62 20.83 -10.43
N TYR A 298 6.97 19.87 -11.10
CA TYR A 298 6.36 20.09 -12.42
C TYR A 298 5.25 21.14 -12.37
N LEU A 299 4.37 21.10 -11.36
CA LEU A 299 3.29 22.07 -11.17
C LEU A 299 3.87 23.48 -11.04
N ARG A 300 4.97 23.64 -10.30
CA ARG A 300 5.66 24.93 -10.17
C ARG A 300 6.31 25.40 -11.46
N LEU A 301 6.78 24.49 -12.31
CA LEU A 301 7.30 24.83 -13.64
C LEU A 301 6.17 25.25 -14.58
N GLU A 302 4.99 24.62 -14.49
CA GLU A 302 3.80 24.97 -15.27
C GLU A 302 3.27 26.38 -14.97
N LEU A 303 3.54 26.92 -13.77
CA LEU A 303 3.24 28.32 -13.44
C LEU A 303 3.99 29.33 -14.34
N LEU A 304 5.10 28.91 -14.96
CA LEU A 304 5.89 29.77 -15.85
C LEU A 304 5.46 29.70 -17.32
N GLU A 305 4.57 28.77 -17.69
CA GLU A 305 4.13 28.59 -19.08
C GLU A 305 3.41 29.83 -19.65
N VAL A 306 3.50 30.02 -20.96
CA VAL A 306 2.83 31.12 -21.68
C VAL A 306 2.00 30.55 -22.84
N PRO A 307 0.66 30.77 -22.87
CA PRO A 307 -0.14 31.44 -21.85
C PRO A 307 -0.20 30.62 -20.55
N CYS A 308 -0.19 31.31 -19.40
CA CYS A 308 -0.20 30.66 -18.11
C CYS A 308 -1.49 29.85 -17.91
N ASN A 309 -1.38 28.72 -17.21
CA ASN A 309 -2.55 27.93 -16.87
C ASN A 309 -3.39 28.67 -15.81
N GLN A 310 -4.37 29.45 -16.27
CA GLN A 310 -5.25 30.24 -15.42
C GLN A 310 -5.95 29.40 -14.33
N ASN A 311 -6.29 28.16 -14.63
CA ASN A 311 -6.94 27.28 -13.67
C ASN A 311 -5.98 26.92 -12.53
N LEU A 312 -4.72 26.65 -12.82
CA LEU A 312 -3.72 26.38 -11.79
C LEU A 312 -3.50 27.62 -10.90
N VAL A 313 -3.30 28.79 -11.51
CA VAL A 313 -3.11 30.05 -10.76
C VAL A 313 -4.32 30.35 -9.88
N ARG A 314 -5.54 30.23 -10.43
CA ARG A 314 -6.78 30.45 -9.70
C ARG A 314 -6.95 29.44 -8.56
N ALA A 315 -6.60 28.17 -8.77
CA ALA A 315 -6.64 27.15 -7.73
C ALA A 315 -5.69 27.50 -6.58
N LEU A 316 -4.44 27.85 -6.87
CA LEU A 316 -3.46 28.19 -5.83
C LEU A 316 -3.84 29.46 -5.06
N TYR A 317 -4.32 30.51 -5.73
CA TYR A 317 -4.87 31.68 -5.03
C TYR A 317 -6.13 31.33 -4.22
N GLY A 318 -6.97 30.42 -4.71
CA GLY A 318 -8.12 29.92 -3.95
C GLY A 318 -7.71 29.22 -2.65
N LEU A 319 -6.71 28.33 -2.70
CA LEU A 319 -6.11 27.73 -1.50
C LEU A 319 -5.52 28.79 -0.56
N LEU A 320 -4.82 29.79 -1.11
CA LEU A 320 -4.26 30.89 -0.33
C LEU A 320 -5.33 31.67 0.44
N MET A 321 -6.52 31.85 -0.13
CA MET A 321 -7.63 32.56 0.52
C MET A 321 -8.33 31.75 1.63
N LEU A 322 -8.14 30.43 1.67
CA LEU A 322 -8.66 29.58 2.75
C LEU A 322 -7.72 29.52 3.97
N LEU A 323 -6.46 29.87 3.79
CA LEU A 323 -5.46 29.79 4.85
C LEU A 323 -5.51 31.00 5.79
N PRO A 324 -5.38 30.79 7.11
CA PRO A 324 -4.96 31.86 8.02
C PRO A 324 -3.57 32.37 7.65
N GLN A 325 -3.14 33.52 8.18
CA GLN A 325 -1.81 34.11 7.90
C GLN A 325 -0.66 33.35 8.61
N THR A 326 -0.56 32.05 8.37
CA THR A 326 0.49 31.15 8.86
C THR A 326 1.70 31.14 7.93
N ASP A 327 2.70 30.33 8.28
CA ASP A 327 3.88 30.11 7.43
C ASP A 327 3.51 29.50 6.08
N ALA A 328 2.53 28.58 5.99
CA ALA A 328 2.05 28.10 4.69
C ALA A 328 1.46 29.20 3.83
N PHE A 329 0.67 30.12 4.41
CA PHE A 329 0.18 31.27 3.67
C PHE A 329 1.34 32.10 3.09
N THR A 330 2.36 32.36 3.91
CA THR A 330 3.54 33.13 3.49
C THR A 330 4.33 32.42 2.41
N THR A 331 4.53 31.10 2.55
CA THR A 331 5.20 30.24 1.57
C THR A 331 4.48 30.28 0.22
N LEU A 332 3.19 30.00 0.20
CA LEU A 332 2.39 29.98 -1.03
C LEU A 332 2.30 31.37 -1.67
N ARG A 333 2.09 32.42 -0.87
CA ARG A 333 2.08 33.80 -1.34
C ARG A 333 3.40 34.18 -2.00
N THR A 334 4.53 33.81 -1.38
CA THR A 334 5.86 34.09 -1.90
C THR A 334 6.07 33.38 -3.25
N ARG A 335 5.69 32.10 -3.35
CA ARG A 335 5.73 31.36 -4.62
C ARG A 335 4.92 32.04 -5.73
N LEU A 336 3.69 32.44 -5.42
CA LEU A 336 2.81 33.11 -6.38
C LEU A 336 3.34 34.50 -6.77
N SER A 337 4.03 35.19 -5.85
CA SER A 337 4.67 36.49 -6.15
C SER A 337 5.85 36.38 -7.12
N CYS A 338 6.44 35.19 -7.28
CA CYS A 338 7.50 34.94 -8.26
C CYS A 338 6.97 34.83 -9.70
N ILE A 339 5.65 34.75 -9.90
CA ILE A 339 5.05 34.65 -11.23
C ILE A 339 5.13 36.04 -11.91
N PRO A 340 5.78 36.16 -13.09
CA PRO A 340 5.89 37.44 -13.78
C PRO A 340 4.51 38.08 -14.07
N SER A 341 4.33 39.32 -13.62
CA SER A 341 3.07 40.09 -13.76
C SER A 341 2.62 40.30 -15.22
N LEU A 342 3.52 40.15 -16.19
CA LEU A 342 3.23 40.18 -17.62
C LEU A 342 2.35 39.02 -18.10
N GLN A 343 2.29 37.91 -17.35
CA GLN A 343 1.56 36.69 -17.74
C GLN A 343 0.08 36.70 -17.32
N LEU A 344 -0.28 37.45 -16.27
CA LEU A 344 -1.66 37.58 -15.76
C LEU A 344 -2.56 38.47 -16.63
N ASN A 345 -1.94 39.30 -17.49
CA ASN A 345 -2.64 40.31 -18.31
C ASN A 345 -2.77 39.92 -19.80
N CYS A 346 -2.36 38.71 -20.20
CA CYS A 346 -2.36 38.31 -21.62
C CYS A 346 -3.77 38.10 -22.22
N ASP A 347 -4.83 38.08 -21.42
CA ASP A 347 -6.16 37.67 -21.88
C ASP A 347 -7.09 38.78 -22.36
N ASP A 348 -6.87 40.04 -21.99
CA ASP A 348 -7.76 41.11 -22.46
C ASP A 348 -7.53 41.45 -23.94
N ASN A 349 -6.36 41.13 -24.49
CA ASN A 349 -6.03 41.43 -25.90
C ASN A 349 -6.25 40.26 -26.87
N LYS A 350 -6.54 39.03 -26.41
CA LYS A 350 -6.67 37.84 -27.28
C LYS A 350 -8.09 37.28 -27.44
N LYS A 351 -9.13 37.93 -26.86
CA LYS A 351 -10.54 37.54 -27.12
C LYS A 351 -11.02 37.73 -28.58
N ASN A 352 -10.19 38.29 -29.47
CA ASN A 352 -10.54 38.51 -30.88
C ASN A 352 -9.99 37.49 -31.90
N GLN A 353 -9.32 36.42 -31.48
CA GLN A 353 -8.94 35.35 -32.41
C GLN A 353 -9.29 33.97 -31.83
N LYS A 354 -10.44 33.44 -32.26
CA LYS A 354 -10.79 32.03 -32.09
C LYS A 354 -9.85 31.19 -32.95
N GLU A 355 -8.70 30.82 -32.41
CA GLU A 355 -8.03 29.59 -32.83
C GLU A 355 -8.56 28.44 -31.98
N ILE A 356 -9.16 27.47 -32.65
CA ILE A 356 -9.59 26.20 -32.06
C ILE A 356 -8.32 25.41 -31.74
N VAL A 357 -7.77 25.64 -30.56
CA VAL A 357 -6.80 24.72 -29.97
C VAL A 357 -7.58 23.46 -29.59
N PRO A 358 -7.18 22.25 -30.02
CA PRO A 358 -7.82 21.03 -29.56
C PRO A 358 -7.71 20.99 -28.04
N SER A 359 -8.86 20.92 -27.35
CA SER A 359 -8.94 20.72 -25.91
C SER A 359 -8.19 19.44 -25.54
N LYS A 360 -6.92 19.57 -25.13
CA LYS A 360 -6.14 18.48 -24.52
C LYS A 360 -6.72 18.05 -23.17
N TYR A 361 -7.60 18.86 -22.60
CA TYR A 361 -8.35 18.51 -21.40
C TYR A 361 -9.46 17.54 -21.78
N CYS A 362 -9.17 16.25 -21.64
CA CYS A 362 -10.19 15.22 -21.54
C CYS A 362 -11.25 15.73 -20.57
N LYS A 363 -12.50 15.80 -21.04
CA LYS A 363 -13.66 15.81 -20.14
C LYS A 363 -13.40 14.66 -19.17
N LEU A 364 -13.24 14.97 -17.88
CA LEU A 364 -13.32 13.97 -16.82
C LEU A 364 -14.49 13.06 -17.17
N PRO A 365 -14.32 11.73 -17.12
CA PRO A 365 -15.41 10.82 -17.44
C PRO A 365 -16.64 11.27 -16.66
N THR A 366 -17.79 11.26 -17.33
CA THR A 366 -19.09 11.73 -16.83
C THR A 366 -19.51 11.11 -15.48
N VAL A 367 -18.73 10.14 -15.01
CA VAL A 367 -18.77 9.41 -13.74
C VAL A 367 -18.41 10.27 -12.52
N VAL A 368 -17.70 11.39 -12.67
CA VAL A 368 -17.27 12.23 -11.51
C VAL A 368 -18.34 13.26 -11.09
N LYS A 369 -19.33 13.54 -11.95
CA LYS A 369 -20.40 14.52 -11.68
C LYS A 369 -21.34 14.23 -10.49
N PRO A 370 -21.62 12.99 -10.06
CA PRO A 370 -22.53 12.74 -8.95
C PRO A 370 -21.88 12.87 -7.57
N PHE A 371 -20.58 13.19 -7.48
CA PHE A 371 -19.84 13.32 -6.22
C PHE A 371 -19.45 14.77 -5.85
N CYS A 372 -19.97 15.77 -6.58
CA CYS A 372 -19.83 17.20 -6.28
C CYS A 372 -21.09 17.78 -5.63
#